data_AF-A0A6I4KVS1-F1
#
_entry.id   AF-A0A6I4KVS1-F1
#
_cell.length_a   1.000
_cell.length_b   1.000
_cell.length_c   1.000
_cell.angle_alpha   90.00
_cell.angle_beta   90.00
_cell.angle_gamma   90.00
#
_symmetry.space_group_name_H-M   'P 1'
#
loop_
_entity.id
_entity.type
_entity.pdbx_description
1 polymer ?
#
loop_
_entity_poly.entity_id
_entity_poly.type
_entity_poly.pdbx_seq_one_letter_code
_entity_poly.pdbx_strand_id
1 'polypeptide(L)'
;MSNIAAIVKNLVGQVFAVSLDGLKRQIFEGERLLGGEQVMTGLGGEVTLQLASGEVINVAQGSSWQAPTADEDTGEAAVDSDLEQALAAGFDPTTDLEATAAGPGAGGGAGGGAGGGHSFVMLDTVGGQLDPTIGFETSGLGVRGNGQDELLSLGGDADDTAFTDITPPPAPTLNLLVDSGLAGDLITNNGNYSVGGIEPGATVEYSTDGSTWSTTLPVAEEGPNTIFVRQTDGAGNTSPSSSLSFVLDTLVAAPIISLTTDSGSSNTDAITNNGAYSVSGTEPGALVEYSTDGSTWSTTAPTTVEGSNSIQVRQTDVAGNTSGPSTLTFTLDTTPPVIPVVNTQVTNDTTPVITGSATLGAGETLTVTVNGATYTNVPVDGSGNWSLDTGTATPAS
;
A
#
# COMPACT_ATOMS: atom_id res chain seq x y z
N MET A 1 37.19 1.10 -15.10
CA MET A 1 37.24 0.93 -13.64
C MET A 1 37.66 2.27 -13.08
N SER A 2 36.89 2.86 -12.17
CA SER A 2 37.24 4.16 -11.60
C SER A 2 38.31 3.93 -10.52
N ASN A 3 39.57 4.19 -10.85
CA ASN A 3 40.68 3.99 -9.92
C ASN A 3 40.68 5.11 -8.89
N ILE A 4 40.58 4.72 -7.63
CA ILE A 4 40.51 5.64 -6.49
C ILE A 4 41.93 6.09 -6.18
N ALA A 5 42.15 7.40 -6.24
CA ALA A 5 43.46 8.02 -6.13
C ALA A 5 43.80 8.41 -4.69
N ALA A 6 42.81 8.85 -3.92
CA ALA A 6 43.01 9.29 -2.54
C ALA A 6 41.73 9.16 -1.70
N ILE A 7 41.88 9.21 -0.39
CA ILE A 7 40.78 9.24 0.57
C ILE A 7 40.94 10.48 1.43
N VAL A 8 39.84 11.22 1.62
CA VAL A 8 39.82 12.38 2.51
C VAL A 8 39.93 11.91 3.95
N LYS A 9 40.93 12.36 4.69
CA LYS A 9 41.18 11.96 6.08
C LYS A 9 40.70 12.94 7.12
N ASN A 10 40.86 14.22 6.81
CA ASN A 10 40.37 15.29 7.63
C ASN A 10 40.07 16.47 6.73
N LEU A 11 39.00 17.21 7.01
CA LEU A 11 38.82 18.52 6.39
C LEU A 11 38.26 19.53 7.38
N VAL A 12 38.69 20.77 7.21
CA VAL A 12 38.16 21.93 7.92
C VAL A 12 37.55 22.85 6.89
N GLY A 13 36.37 23.39 7.14
CA GLY A 13 35.70 24.31 6.21
C GLY A 13 35.19 23.64 4.93
N GLN A 14 34.90 24.44 3.90
CA GLN A 14 34.35 23.93 2.65
C GLN A 14 35.47 23.53 1.67
N VAL A 15 35.47 22.26 1.30
CA VAL A 15 36.42 21.66 0.35
C VAL A 15 35.63 20.93 -0.73
N PHE A 16 36.04 21.11 -1.98
CA PHE A 16 35.33 20.56 -3.13
C PHE A 16 36.28 19.76 -4.02
N ALA A 17 35.79 18.69 -4.64
CA ALA A 17 36.44 18.03 -5.76
C ALA A 17 35.74 18.39 -7.07
N VAL A 18 36.50 18.66 -8.12
CA VAL A 18 36.02 18.91 -9.47
C VAL A 18 36.49 17.76 -10.35
N SER A 19 35.57 17.02 -10.95
CA SER A 19 35.91 15.96 -11.90
C SER A 19 36.35 16.51 -13.25
N LEU A 20 36.93 15.64 -14.09
CA LEU A 20 37.47 16.00 -15.42
C LEU A 20 36.43 16.62 -16.37
N ASP A 21 35.15 16.32 -16.17
CA ASP A 21 34.01 16.89 -16.90
C ASP A 21 33.49 18.20 -16.27
N GLY A 22 34.16 18.71 -15.24
CA GLY A 22 33.89 20.01 -14.61
C GLY A 22 32.83 19.97 -13.51
N LEU A 23 32.32 18.79 -13.13
CA LEU A 23 31.36 18.67 -12.04
C LEU A 23 32.05 18.88 -10.69
N LYS A 24 31.65 19.94 -9.99
CA LYS A 24 32.12 20.28 -8.65
C LYS A 24 31.20 19.65 -7.61
N ARG A 25 31.76 18.83 -6.72
CA ARG A 25 31.06 18.29 -5.55
C ARG A 25 31.78 18.66 -4.27
N GLN A 26 31.03 18.90 -3.20
CA GLN A 26 31.61 19.02 -1.88
C GLN A 26 32.08 17.63 -1.43
N ILE A 27 33.28 17.56 -0.86
CA ILE A 27 33.83 16.30 -0.39
C ILE A 27 33.81 16.23 1.13
N PHE A 28 33.59 15.03 1.65
CA PHE A 28 33.52 14.76 3.09
C PHE A 28 34.65 13.86 3.56
N GLU A 29 34.95 13.88 4.86
CA GLU A 29 35.89 12.93 5.45
C GLU A 29 35.46 11.50 5.16
N GLY A 30 36.43 10.66 4.79
CA GLY A 30 36.21 9.29 4.37
C GLY A 30 35.85 9.13 2.89
N GLU A 31 35.55 10.22 2.17
CA GLU A 31 35.18 10.12 0.76
C GLU A 31 36.38 9.75 -0.13
N ARG A 32 36.09 8.94 -1.17
CA ARG A 32 37.08 8.43 -2.12
C ARG A 32 37.15 9.37 -3.33
N LEU A 33 38.34 9.89 -3.59
CA LEU A 33 38.62 10.73 -4.75
C LEU A 33 39.05 9.85 -5.92
N LEU A 34 38.51 10.14 -7.10
CA LEU A 34 38.80 9.43 -8.33
C LEU A 34 40.01 10.05 -9.04
N GLY A 35 40.73 9.23 -9.81
CA GLY A 35 41.84 9.73 -10.62
C GLY A 35 41.42 10.84 -11.56
N GLY A 36 42.17 11.95 -11.57
CA GLY A 36 41.87 13.14 -12.38
C GLY A 36 40.94 14.17 -11.73
N GLU A 37 40.50 13.97 -10.49
CA GLU A 37 39.73 14.99 -9.76
C GLU A 37 40.61 16.09 -9.15
N GLN A 38 40.20 17.35 -9.27
CA GLN A 38 40.85 18.49 -8.65
C GLN A 38 40.18 18.83 -7.32
N VAL A 39 40.90 18.68 -6.21
CA VAL A 39 40.47 19.18 -4.91
C VAL A 39 40.82 20.66 -4.79
N MET A 40 39.85 21.48 -4.38
CA MET A 40 39.99 22.90 -4.17
C MET A 40 39.49 23.27 -2.77
N THR A 41 40.31 24.01 -2.04
CA THR A 41 39.97 24.53 -0.71
C THR A 41 39.62 26.01 -0.80
N GLY A 42 38.51 26.42 -0.17
CA GLY A 42 38.11 27.82 -0.07
C GLY A 42 38.88 28.58 1.01
N LEU A 43 38.53 29.86 1.24
CA LEU A 43 38.98 30.58 2.42
C LEU A 43 38.37 29.93 3.68
N GLY A 44 39.22 29.47 4.61
CA GLY A 44 38.89 28.67 5.78
C GLY A 44 38.85 27.16 5.53
N GLY A 45 39.10 26.73 4.28
CA GLY A 45 39.10 25.33 3.88
C GLY A 45 40.49 24.69 4.01
N GLU A 46 40.65 23.58 4.72
CA GLU A 46 41.87 22.77 4.67
C GLU A 46 41.50 21.31 4.52
N VAL A 47 42.31 20.52 3.84
CA VAL A 47 42.04 19.08 3.72
C VAL A 47 43.32 18.26 3.80
N THR A 48 43.26 17.18 4.55
CA THR A 48 44.27 16.13 4.61
C THR A 48 43.78 14.97 3.78
N LEU A 49 44.55 14.58 2.76
CA LEU A 49 44.26 13.48 1.86
C LEU A 49 45.28 12.38 2.09
N GLN A 50 44.85 11.12 2.07
CA GLN A 50 45.77 9.97 2.02
C GLN A 50 45.68 9.33 0.64
N LEU A 51 46.81 9.29 -0.07
CA LEU A 51 46.92 8.58 -1.34
C LEU A 51 46.83 7.07 -1.14
N ALA A 52 46.56 6.33 -2.21
CA ALA A 52 46.60 4.87 -2.18
C ALA A 52 47.96 4.29 -1.75
N SER A 53 49.06 5.04 -1.94
CA SER A 53 50.41 4.68 -1.46
C SER A 53 50.58 4.85 0.07
N GLY A 54 49.58 5.40 0.77
CA GLY A 54 49.64 5.71 2.19
C GLY A 54 50.23 7.09 2.52
N GLU A 55 50.79 7.78 1.53
CA GLU A 55 51.29 9.15 1.67
C GLU A 55 50.18 10.13 2.03
N VAL A 56 50.46 11.06 2.94
CA VAL A 56 49.49 12.05 3.42
C VAL A 56 49.85 13.43 2.87
N ILE A 57 48.87 14.07 2.21
CA ILE A 57 48.98 15.40 1.61
C ILE A 57 48.06 16.36 2.34
N ASN A 58 48.62 17.46 2.84
CA ASN A 58 47.85 18.56 3.43
C ASN A 58 47.68 19.66 2.39
N VAL A 59 46.43 19.93 2.00
CA VAL A 59 46.05 21.03 1.12
C VAL A 59 45.54 22.16 2.00
N ALA A 60 46.37 23.19 2.16
CA ALA A 60 46.09 24.34 3.00
C ALA A 60 45.08 25.30 2.35
N GLN A 61 44.58 26.24 3.15
CA GLN A 61 43.61 27.26 2.74
C GLN A 61 43.92 27.95 1.42
N GLY A 62 42.91 27.99 0.53
CA GLY A 62 43.00 28.64 -0.77
C GLY A 62 43.88 27.90 -1.79
N SER A 63 44.28 26.66 -1.49
CA SER A 63 45.11 25.83 -2.37
C SER A 63 44.28 24.78 -3.09
N SER A 64 44.85 24.21 -4.15
CA SER A 64 44.28 23.07 -4.85
C SER A 64 45.28 21.93 -5.02
N TRP A 65 44.75 20.72 -5.16
CA TRP A 65 45.52 19.50 -5.38
C TRP A 65 44.83 18.65 -6.46
N GLN A 66 45.60 18.01 -7.32
CA GLN A 66 45.09 17.24 -8.46
C GLN A 66 45.36 15.74 -8.25
N ALA A 67 44.32 14.92 -8.34
CA ALA A 67 44.45 13.48 -8.23
C ALA A 67 45.15 12.88 -9.47
N PRO A 68 46.17 12.02 -9.27
CA PRO A 68 46.85 11.36 -10.38
C PRO A 68 45.90 10.43 -11.15
N THR A 69 46.01 10.40 -12.47
CA THR A 69 45.24 9.51 -13.36
C THR A 69 45.92 8.15 -13.48
N ALA A 70 45.15 7.08 -13.67
CA ALA A 70 45.71 5.73 -13.81
C ALA A 70 46.59 5.59 -15.08
N ASP A 71 47.81 5.10 -14.84
CA ASP A 71 48.93 4.81 -15.75
C ASP A 71 49.69 5.98 -16.38
N GLU A 72 50.77 6.39 -15.71
CA GLU A 72 52.09 5.96 -16.18
C GLU A 72 52.74 5.06 -15.10
N ASP A 73 53.00 3.82 -15.50
CA ASP A 73 53.78 2.80 -14.80
C ASP A 73 55.11 3.34 -14.22
N THR A 74 55.36 3.13 -12.92
CA THR A 74 56.62 2.55 -12.38
C THR A 74 56.60 2.32 -10.85
N GLY A 75 56.17 1.13 -10.40
CA GLY A 75 56.74 0.43 -9.20
C GLY A 75 55.92 0.28 -7.89
N GLU A 76 55.59 -0.98 -7.52
CA GLU A 76 55.41 -1.67 -6.19
C GLU A 76 54.81 -0.92 -4.96
N ALA A 77 53.95 -1.44 -4.05
CA ALA A 77 53.54 -2.78 -3.58
C ALA A 77 52.18 -2.73 -2.77
N ALA A 78 51.61 -3.90 -2.46
CA ALA A 78 50.28 -4.16 -1.83
C ALA A 78 50.25 -4.17 -0.29
N VAL A 79 49.07 -3.98 0.36
CA VAL A 79 48.72 -4.64 1.65
C VAL A 79 47.20 -4.80 1.85
N ASP A 80 46.83 -6.01 2.30
CA ASP A 80 45.53 -6.56 2.69
C ASP A 80 45.13 -6.13 4.14
N SER A 81 43.85 -5.92 4.47
CA SER A 81 43.43 -5.27 5.73
C SER A 81 42.95 -6.24 6.81
N ASP A 82 43.40 -6.00 8.05
CA ASP A 82 43.20 -6.76 9.29
C ASP A 82 41.76 -7.23 9.60
N LEU A 83 40.76 -6.63 8.97
CA LEU A 83 39.34 -6.99 9.13
C LEU A 83 39.03 -8.37 8.53
N GLU A 84 39.64 -8.73 7.40
CA GLU A 84 39.47 -10.07 6.83
C GLU A 84 40.18 -11.14 7.68
N GLN A 85 41.29 -10.78 8.33
CA GLN A 85 42.05 -11.66 9.24
C GLN A 85 41.32 -11.87 10.57
N ALA A 86 40.65 -10.85 11.10
CA ALA A 86 39.83 -10.93 12.32
C ALA A 86 38.56 -11.77 12.11
N LEU A 87 37.94 -11.65 10.93
CA LEU A 87 36.75 -12.43 10.58
C LEU A 87 37.10 -13.90 10.31
N ALA A 88 38.27 -14.18 9.72
CA ALA A 88 38.80 -15.54 9.57
C ALA A 88 39.19 -16.21 10.91
N ALA A 89 39.47 -15.42 11.95
CA ALA A 89 39.80 -15.89 13.29
C ALA A 89 38.57 -16.14 14.21
N GLY A 90 37.35 -15.84 13.74
CA GLY A 90 36.10 -16.15 14.43
C GLY A 90 35.59 -15.10 15.43
N PHE A 91 35.93 -13.81 15.24
CA PHE A 91 35.41 -12.69 16.04
C PHE A 91 33.91 -12.44 15.79
N ASP A 92 33.09 -12.34 16.84
CA ASP A 92 31.66 -12.04 16.75
C ASP A 92 31.32 -10.66 17.36
N PRO A 93 31.17 -9.61 16.52
CA PRO A 93 30.92 -8.24 16.99
C PRO A 93 29.55 -8.05 17.66
N THR A 94 28.67 -9.06 17.65
CA THR A 94 27.35 -8.99 18.29
C THR A 94 27.37 -9.42 19.77
N THR A 95 28.46 -10.06 20.21
CA THR A 95 28.64 -10.50 21.60
C THR A 95 29.91 -9.95 22.24
N ASP A 96 30.92 -9.58 21.45
CA ASP A 96 32.24 -9.15 21.92
C ASP A 96 32.39 -7.62 22.11
N LEU A 97 31.36 -6.82 21.80
CA LEU A 97 31.36 -5.35 21.95
C LEU A 97 30.56 -4.91 23.19
N GLU A 98 31.27 -4.55 24.26
CA GLU A 98 30.69 -3.96 25.49
C GLU A 98 30.19 -2.51 25.24
N ALA A 99 29.00 -2.19 25.74
CA ALA A 99 28.34 -0.91 25.52
C ALA A 99 28.71 0.12 26.61
N THR A 100 29.44 1.19 26.25
CA THR A 100 29.30 2.53 26.86
C THR A 100 30.23 3.55 26.21
N ALA A 101 29.67 4.68 25.74
CA ALA A 101 30.23 6.00 26.02
C ALA A 101 29.19 7.09 25.72
N ALA A 102 28.71 7.70 26.79
CA ALA A 102 27.79 8.83 26.83
C ALA A 102 28.50 10.16 26.46
N GLY A 103 27.69 11.22 26.31
CA GLY A 103 28.02 12.54 25.77
C GLY A 103 28.98 13.44 26.57
N PRO A 104 29.05 14.75 26.22
CA PRO A 104 30.21 15.59 26.52
C PRO A 104 30.13 16.24 27.90
N GLY A 105 31.29 16.31 28.55
CA GLY A 105 31.49 17.05 29.79
C GLY A 105 32.69 17.99 29.71
N ALA A 106 32.41 19.26 29.97
CA ALA A 106 33.27 20.29 30.58
C ALA A 106 34.36 21.00 29.74
N GLY A 107 34.21 22.34 29.65
CA GLY A 107 35.32 23.23 30.06
C GLY A 107 35.64 24.44 29.17
N GLY A 108 34.92 25.54 29.38
CA GLY A 108 35.47 26.91 29.53
C GLY A 108 36.13 27.63 28.36
N GLY A 109 35.48 28.67 27.84
CA GLY A 109 36.11 29.72 27.03
C GLY A 109 35.08 30.69 26.46
N ALA A 110 35.16 31.96 26.86
CA ALA A 110 34.14 32.98 26.61
C ALA A 110 34.10 33.48 25.15
N GLY A 111 32.87 33.68 24.65
CA GLY A 111 32.56 34.64 23.59
C GLY A 111 32.25 34.03 22.21
N GLY A 112 31.04 34.28 21.72
CA GLY A 112 30.65 34.09 20.32
C GLY A 112 29.54 33.07 20.13
N GLY A 113 28.33 33.57 19.82
CA GLY A 113 27.11 32.77 19.70
C GLY A 113 27.16 31.70 18.62
N ALA A 114 26.52 30.58 18.94
CA ALA A 114 26.09 29.58 17.97
C ALA A 114 25.03 30.20 17.05
N GLY A 115 25.22 30.05 15.74
CA GLY A 115 24.26 30.46 14.72
C GLY A 115 24.45 29.61 13.48
N GLY A 116 24.15 28.31 13.58
CA GLY A 116 24.06 27.44 12.42
C GLY A 116 22.74 27.68 11.71
N GLY A 117 22.75 28.45 10.63
CA GLY A 117 21.64 28.54 9.68
C GLY A 117 21.83 27.52 8.56
N HIS A 118 20.87 26.63 8.36
CA HIS A 118 20.80 25.76 7.20
C HIS A 118 20.09 26.48 6.06
N SER A 119 20.60 26.41 4.82
CA SER A 119 19.87 26.86 3.63
C SER A 119 19.71 25.69 2.66
N PHE A 120 18.49 25.45 2.18
CA PHE A 120 18.20 24.49 1.12
C PHE A 120 17.82 25.23 -0.17
N VAL A 121 18.14 24.63 -1.33
CA VAL A 121 17.78 25.12 -2.67
C VAL A 121 16.93 24.04 -3.34
N MET A 122 15.73 24.39 -3.84
CA MET A 122 14.99 23.54 -4.79
C MET A 122 15.32 23.96 -6.22
N LEU A 123 15.54 22.99 -7.11
CA LEU A 123 15.86 23.17 -8.53
C LEU A 123 14.65 22.77 -9.39
N ASP A 124 14.21 23.65 -10.31
CA ASP A 124 13.38 23.29 -11.46
C ASP A 124 14.29 23.09 -12.68
N THR A 125 14.11 21.95 -13.34
CA THR A 125 14.74 21.51 -14.58
C THR A 125 14.10 22.14 -15.82
N VAL A 126 14.78 23.11 -16.43
CA VAL A 126 14.98 23.08 -17.89
C VAL A 126 16.40 23.55 -18.19
N GLY A 127 17.12 22.73 -18.94
CA GLY A 127 18.54 22.91 -19.23
C GLY A 127 18.90 24.26 -19.82
N GLY A 128 20.05 24.78 -19.36
CA GLY A 128 20.68 25.97 -19.90
C GLY A 128 21.18 26.87 -18.78
N GLN A 129 22.32 26.49 -18.18
CA GLN A 129 23.22 27.35 -17.40
C GLN A 129 22.55 28.26 -16.34
N LEU A 130 22.51 27.80 -15.08
CA LEU A 130 22.29 28.67 -13.93
C LEU A 130 23.62 29.36 -13.57
N ASP A 131 23.66 30.69 -13.69
CA ASP A 131 24.66 31.52 -13.02
C ASP A 131 24.15 31.75 -11.58
N PRO A 132 24.74 31.15 -10.53
CA PRO A 132 24.33 31.47 -9.18
C PRO A 132 24.89 32.85 -8.83
N THR A 133 24.06 33.90 -8.94
CA THR A 133 24.32 35.17 -8.27
C THR A 133 24.24 34.93 -6.77
N ILE A 134 25.35 34.54 -6.15
CA ILE A 134 25.56 34.62 -4.71
C ILE A 134 26.21 35.98 -4.45
N GLY A 135 25.42 36.93 -3.98
CA GLY A 135 25.95 38.23 -3.56
C GLY A 135 24.88 39.31 -3.59
N PHE A 136 24.43 39.73 -2.42
CA PHE A 136 24.10 41.15 -2.27
C PHE A 136 25.41 41.94 -2.42
N GLU A 137 25.38 43.00 -3.20
CA GLU A 137 26.55 43.87 -3.39
C GLU A 137 26.95 44.50 -2.05
N THR A 138 28.18 44.25 -1.58
CA THR A 138 28.81 45.10 -0.55
C THR A 138 29.50 46.32 -1.16
N SER A 139 29.32 46.56 -2.47
CA SER A 139 29.80 47.72 -3.22
C SER A 139 29.04 48.98 -2.81
N GLY A 140 29.35 49.52 -1.63
CA GLY A 140 28.70 50.69 -1.06
C GLY A 140 29.05 50.97 0.40
N LEU A 141 29.54 49.97 1.14
CA LEU A 141 30.09 50.16 2.49
C LEU A 141 31.55 50.63 2.40
N GLY A 142 31.75 51.81 1.83
CA GLY A 142 33.00 52.53 1.94
C GLY A 142 33.14 53.11 3.34
N VAL A 143 33.93 52.50 4.22
CA VAL A 143 34.60 53.27 5.26
C VAL A 143 35.66 54.11 4.56
N ARG A 144 35.28 55.30 4.07
CA ARG A 144 36.26 56.35 3.77
C ARG A 144 36.76 56.88 5.10
N GLY A 145 37.85 56.32 5.58
CA GLY A 145 38.72 57.04 6.50
C GLY A 145 39.27 58.27 5.76
N ASN A 146 38.73 59.45 6.07
CA ASN A 146 39.46 60.71 6.22
C ASN A 146 38.48 61.78 6.73
N GLY A 147 38.93 62.48 7.77
CA GLY A 147 38.07 63.28 8.64
C GLY A 147 37.46 64.54 8.03
N GLN A 148 36.67 65.14 8.91
CA GLN A 148 35.88 66.38 8.84
C GLN A 148 34.38 66.17 8.61
N ASP A 149 33.65 66.50 9.70
CA ASP A 149 32.24 66.85 9.84
C ASP A 149 31.45 67.09 8.54
N GLU A 150 30.30 66.43 8.40
CA GLU A 150 29.00 67.08 8.63
C GLU A 150 27.84 66.08 8.46
N LEU A 151 27.15 65.87 9.58
CA LEU A 151 25.68 65.91 9.70
C LEU A 151 24.83 64.85 8.96
N LEU A 152 24.45 63.79 9.66
CA LEU A 152 23.05 63.38 9.80
C LEU A 152 22.85 62.77 11.19
N SER A 153 22.30 63.59 12.08
CA SER A 153 21.85 63.21 13.42
C SER A 153 20.73 62.18 13.32
N LEU A 154 20.99 60.95 13.76
CA LEU A 154 19.97 60.09 14.36
C LEU A 154 20.39 59.84 15.80
N GLY A 155 19.78 60.61 16.70
CA GLY A 155 19.88 60.34 18.12
C GLY A 155 19.22 59.00 18.45
N GLY A 156 19.75 58.38 19.51
CA GLY A 156 19.11 57.38 20.36
C GLY A 156 18.18 56.38 19.68
N ASP A 157 18.67 55.17 19.46
CA ASP A 157 18.24 54.00 20.24
C ASP A 157 19.11 52.80 19.84
N ALA A 158 19.78 52.22 20.82
CA ALA A 158 20.50 50.97 20.66
C ALA A 158 19.49 49.81 20.74
N ASP A 159 18.67 49.63 19.70
CA ASP A 159 17.77 48.47 19.56
C ASP A 159 17.32 48.29 18.09
N ASP A 160 18.24 48.11 17.15
CA ASP A 160 17.87 47.82 15.75
C ASP A 160 18.82 46.79 15.12
N THR A 161 18.80 45.57 15.69
CA THR A 161 19.32 44.36 15.02
C THR A 161 18.40 43.14 15.23
N ALA A 162 17.15 43.34 15.64
CA ALA A 162 16.17 42.27 15.71
C ALA A 162 15.79 41.85 14.28
N PHE A 163 16.39 40.76 13.80
CA PHE A 163 15.93 40.11 12.58
C PHE A 163 14.53 39.53 12.87
N THR A 164 13.48 40.28 12.53
CA THR A 164 12.11 39.77 12.55
C THR A 164 11.96 38.78 11.41
N ASP A 165 11.86 37.50 11.73
CA ASP A 165 11.50 36.48 10.77
C ASP A 165 10.05 36.71 10.33
N ILE A 166 9.90 37.10 9.07
CA ILE A 166 8.62 37.39 8.42
C ILE A 166 8.27 36.34 7.34
N THR A 167 9.06 35.28 7.22
CA THR A 167 8.92 34.31 6.14
C THR A 167 8.13 33.11 6.61
N PRO A 168 6.91 32.88 6.09
CA PRO A 168 6.15 31.70 6.48
C PRO A 168 6.81 30.40 6.04
N PRO A 169 6.65 29.31 6.81
CA PRO A 169 7.04 27.98 6.39
C PRO A 169 6.27 27.53 5.13
N PRO A 170 6.82 26.59 4.35
CA PRO A 170 6.08 25.92 3.28
C PRO A 170 4.83 25.22 3.81
N ALA A 171 3.85 25.01 2.92
CA ALA A 171 2.65 24.25 3.28
C ALA A 171 3.01 22.79 3.64
N PRO A 172 2.40 22.20 4.69
CA PRO A 172 2.56 20.79 5.02
C PRO A 172 2.10 19.87 3.88
N THR A 173 2.51 18.60 3.92
CA THR A 173 2.00 17.55 3.02
C THR A 173 1.03 16.64 3.75
N LEU A 174 -0.01 16.16 3.07
CA LEU A 174 -0.96 15.16 3.57
C LEU A 174 -1.05 13.98 2.62
N ASN A 175 -1.04 12.77 3.17
CA ASN A 175 -1.31 11.55 2.42
C ASN A 175 -2.06 10.55 3.30
N LEU A 176 -2.97 9.77 2.72
CA LEU A 176 -3.47 8.56 3.37
C LEU A 176 -2.29 7.64 3.68
N LEU A 177 -2.32 7.01 4.86
CA LEU A 177 -1.31 6.01 5.21
C LEU A 177 -1.51 4.73 4.38
N VAL A 178 -2.78 4.38 4.15
CA VAL A 178 -3.19 3.27 3.29
C VAL A 178 -4.41 3.71 2.49
N ASP A 179 -4.33 3.58 1.17
CA ASP A 179 -5.46 3.65 0.25
C ASP A 179 -5.81 2.21 -0.12
N SER A 180 -6.71 1.60 0.66
CA SER A 180 -7.05 0.18 0.55
C SER A 180 -7.95 -0.08 -0.65
N GLY A 181 -8.12 -1.35 -1.03
CA GLY A 181 -8.94 -1.70 -2.18
C GLY A 181 -8.31 -1.24 -3.49
N LEU A 182 -8.93 -0.28 -4.18
CA LEU A 182 -8.47 0.23 -5.47
C LEU A 182 -7.49 1.39 -5.32
N ALA A 183 -6.22 1.13 -5.59
CA ALA A 183 -5.17 2.15 -5.45
C ALA A 183 -5.44 3.43 -6.27
N GLY A 184 -5.41 4.57 -5.59
CA GLY A 184 -5.49 5.91 -6.15
C GLY A 184 -6.91 6.48 -6.25
N ASP A 185 -7.94 5.78 -5.79
CA ASP A 185 -9.32 6.26 -5.81
C ASP A 185 -9.73 7.04 -4.55
N LEU A 186 -8.91 6.98 -3.49
CA LEU A 186 -9.14 7.61 -2.20
C LEU A 186 -10.43 7.12 -1.51
N ILE A 187 -10.81 5.87 -1.72
CA ILE A 187 -11.86 5.17 -1.00
C ILE A 187 -11.19 4.08 -0.18
N THR A 188 -11.15 4.25 1.14
CA THR A 188 -10.32 3.42 2.01
C THR A 188 -11.11 2.91 3.21
N ASN A 189 -10.73 1.74 3.73
CA ASN A 189 -11.19 1.22 5.00
C ASN A 189 -10.28 1.61 6.18
N ASN A 190 -9.31 2.49 5.91
CA ASN A 190 -8.37 3.00 6.89
C ASN A 190 -8.32 4.52 6.86
N GLY A 191 -8.94 5.15 7.85
CA GLY A 191 -8.99 6.60 7.97
C GLY A 191 -7.70 7.27 8.46
N ASN A 192 -6.60 6.51 8.63
CA ASN A 192 -5.34 7.08 9.08
C ASN A 192 -4.61 7.81 7.94
N TYR A 193 -4.06 8.97 8.26
CA TYR A 193 -3.28 9.80 7.34
C TYR A 193 -2.00 10.30 8.03
N SER A 194 -1.04 10.70 7.22
CA SER A 194 0.24 11.24 7.65
C SER A 194 0.34 12.72 7.28
N VAL A 195 1.06 13.46 8.12
CA VAL A 195 1.44 14.84 7.85
C VAL A 195 2.96 14.91 7.79
N GLY A 196 3.49 15.49 6.72
CA GLY A 196 4.92 15.68 6.51
C GLY A 196 5.28 17.13 6.16
N GLY A 197 6.57 17.42 6.05
CA GLY A 197 7.06 18.76 5.71
C GLY A 197 6.90 19.78 6.84
N ILE A 198 6.87 19.30 8.09
CA ILE A 198 6.76 20.17 9.27
C ILE A 198 8.14 20.72 9.64
N GLU A 199 8.22 22.04 9.78
CA GLU A 199 9.43 22.71 10.23
C GLU A 199 9.71 22.39 11.71
N PRO A 200 10.98 22.17 12.13
CA PRO A 200 11.32 21.94 13.52
C PRO A 200 10.82 23.04 14.46
N GLY A 201 9.99 22.68 15.43
CA GLY A 201 9.43 23.61 16.40
C GLY A 201 8.17 24.35 15.94
N ALA A 202 7.71 24.14 14.71
CA ALA A 202 6.44 24.69 14.24
C ALA A 202 5.23 24.01 14.91
N THR A 203 4.16 24.78 15.11
CA THR A 203 2.87 24.28 15.60
C THR A 203 2.02 23.85 14.41
N VAL A 204 1.56 22.59 14.42
CA VAL A 204 0.66 22.05 13.39
C VAL A 204 -0.80 22.25 13.80
N GLU A 205 -1.60 22.76 12.88
CA GLU A 205 -3.04 22.94 13.07
C GLU A 205 -3.82 22.25 11.96
N TYR A 206 -4.97 21.70 12.33
CA TYR A 206 -5.88 20.93 11.50
C TYR A 206 -7.24 21.60 11.41
N SER A 207 -7.96 21.36 10.31
CA SER A 207 -9.33 21.81 10.11
C SER A 207 -10.11 20.81 9.25
N THR A 208 -11.42 20.71 9.46
CA THR A 208 -12.34 19.90 8.62
C THR A 208 -13.29 20.74 7.76
N ASP A 209 -13.33 22.06 7.98
CA ASP A 209 -14.17 23.03 7.25
C ASP A 209 -13.34 24.11 6.54
N GLY A 210 -12.01 24.06 6.67
CA GLY A 210 -11.06 25.04 6.11
C GLY A 210 -11.05 26.39 6.84
N SER A 211 -11.78 26.54 7.94
CA SER A 211 -12.01 27.83 8.62
C SER A 211 -11.75 27.77 10.12
N THR A 212 -12.09 26.67 10.80
CA THR A 212 -11.85 26.43 12.22
C THR A 212 -10.63 25.54 12.41
N TRP A 213 -9.65 26.03 13.18
CA TRP A 213 -8.34 25.40 13.33
C TRP A 213 -8.13 24.89 14.76
N SER A 214 -7.51 23.71 14.87
CA SER A 214 -7.24 23.03 16.14
C SER A 214 -5.89 22.33 16.07
N THR A 215 -5.16 22.25 17.18
CA THR A 215 -3.92 21.43 17.28
C THR A 215 -4.21 19.95 17.52
N THR A 216 -5.48 19.57 17.68
CA THR A 216 -5.91 18.17 17.82
C THR A 216 -6.13 17.56 16.45
N LEU A 217 -5.47 16.42 16.21
CA LEU A 217 -5.66 15.63 15.00
C LEU A 217 -7.12 15.15 14.88
N PRO A 218 -7.84 15.50 13.79
CA PRO A 218 -9.20 15.01 13.60
C PRO A 218 -9.21 13.52 13.28
N VAL A 219 -10.19 12.82 13.82
CA VAL A 219 -10.46 11.41 13.51
C VAL A 219 -11.38 11.37 12.30
N ALA A 220 -11.05 10.54 11.32
CA ALA A 220 -11.90 10.32 10.15
C ALA A 220 -13.21 9.65 10.56
N GLU A 221 -14.31 10.05 9.92
CA GLU A 221 -15.63 9.47 10.13
C GLU A 221 -16.09 8.70 8.89
N GLU A 222 -17.01 7.74 9.04
CA GLU A 222 -17.59 7.03 7.89
C GLU A 222 -18.14 8.00 6.85
N GLY A 223 -17.86 7.72 5.58
CA GLY A 223 -18.23 8.54 4.44
C GLY A 223 -17.16 9.57 4.05
N PRO A 224 -17.56 10.66 3.36
CA PRO A 224 -16.63 11.66 2.84
C PRO A 224 -15.94 12.47 3.96
N ASN A 225 -14.63 12.56 3.86
CA ASN A 225 -13.77 13.35 4.74
C ASN A 225 -13.00 14.39 3.93
N THR A 226 -12.73 15.55 4.52
CA THR A 226 -11.75 16.52 4.01
C THR A 226 -10.99 17.11 5.17
N ILE A 227 -9.67 16.92 5.17
CA ILE A 227 -8.76 17.38 6.21
C ILE A 227 -7.86 18.45 5.62
N PHE A 228 -7.80 19.60 6.28
CA PHE A 228 -6.87 20.67 5.98
C PHE A 228 -5.78 20.72 7.05
N VAL A 229 -4.55 21.05 6.66
CA VAL A 229 -3.43 21.23 7.59
C VAL A 229 -2.64 22.46 7.20
N ARG A 230 -2.22 23.21 8.22
CA ARG A 230 -1.24 24.29 8.11
C ARG A 230 -0.26 24.21 9.28
N GLN A 231 0.83 24.97 9.19
CA GLN A 231 1.78 25.10 10.30
C GLN A 231 2.13 26.56 10.56
N THR A 232 2.47 26.87 11.80
CA THR A 232 2.95 28.20 12.21
C THR A 232 4.33 28.04 12.85
N ASP A 233 5.32 28.79 12.35
CA ASP A 233 6.69 28.73 12.84
C ASP A 233 6.85 29.38 14.23
N GLY A 234 8.08 29.37 14.76
CA GLY A 234 8.39 29.97 16.06
C GLY A 234 8.28 31.50 16.11
N ALA A 235 8.30 32.17 14.95
CA ALA A 235 8.14 33.61 14.82
C ALA A 235 6.66 34.04 14.69
N GLY A 236 5.76 33.09 14.47
CA GLY A 236 4.32 33.30 14.32
C GLY A 236 3.85 33.45 12.88
N ASN A 237 4.69 33.13 11.88
CA ASN A 237 4.28 33.15 10.48
C ASN A 237 3.55 31.84 10.14
N THR A 238 2.35 31.94 9.54
CA THR A 238 1.52 30.78 9.19
C THR A 238 1.64 30.43 7.72
N SER A 239 1.86 29.15 7.42
CA SER A 239 1.92 28.62 6.05
C SER A 239 0.56 28.71 5.33
N PRO A 240 0.53 28.61 3.99
CA PRO A 240 -0.67 28.17 3.28
C PRO A 240 -1.15 26.80 3.80
N SER A 241 -2.43 26.49 3.62
CA SER A 241 -2.97 25.17 3.96
C SER A 241 -2.90 24.18 2.80
N SER A 242 -2.71 22.91 3.14
CA SER A 242 -2.89 21.76 2.24
C SER A 242 -4.18 21.02 2.62
N SER A 243 -4.72 20.24 1.68
CA SER A 243 -5.95 19.47 1.89
C SER A 243 -5.84 18.04 1.39
N LEU A 244 -6.49 17.11 2.09
CA LEU A 244 -6.72 15.73 1.66
C LEU A 244 -8.21 15.42 1.76
N SER A 245 -8.82 15.01 0.64
CA SER A 245 -10.20 14.53 0.58
C SER A 245 -10.22 13.05 0.24
N PHE A 246 -11.00 12.27 0.97
CA PHE A 246 -11.13 10.82 0.79
C PHE A 246 -12.49 10.34 1.33
N VAL A 247 -12.87 9.10 1.04
CA VAL A 247 -14.03 8.43 1.63
C VAL A 247 -13.52 7.33 2.55
N LEU A 248 -13.94 7.36 3.81
CA LEU A 248 -13.77 6.22 4.71
C LEU A 248 -14.99 5.31 4.55
N ASP A 249 -14.75 4.04 4.23
CA ASP A 249 -15.76 3.01 4.18
C ASP A 249 -15.23 1.76 4.85
N THR A 250 -15.75 1.44 6.02
CA THR A 250 -15.36 0.22 6.77
C THR A 250 -16.42 -0.88 6.73
N LEU A 251 -17.47 -0.70 5.94
CA LEU A 251 -18.69 -1.50 6.03
C LEU A 251 -19.05 -2.14 4.71
N VAL A 252 -19.17 -3.47 4.72
CA VAL A 252 -19.70 -4.23 3.59
C VAL A 252 -20.72 -5.26 4.07
N ALA A 253 -21.88 -5.31 3.41
CA ALA A 253 -22.90 -6.31 3.72
C ALA A 253 -22.62 -7.64 3.00
N ALA A 254 -23.02 -8.77 3.60
CA ALA A 254 -22.99 -10.05 2.90
C ALA A 254 -24.00 -10.06 1.72
N PRO A 255 -23.66 -10.65 0.56
CA PRO A 255 -24.61 -10.78 -0.54
C PRO A 255 -25.79 -11.69 -0.18
N ILE A 256 -26.86 -11.63 -0.96
CA ILE A 256 -28.01 -12.55 -0.85
C ILE A 256 -27.90 -13.57 -1.97
N ILE A 257 -28.01 -14.86 -1.64
CA ILE A 257 -28.05 -15.97 -2.60
C ILE A 257 -29.32 -16.80 -2.42
N SER A 258 -29.99 -17.15 -3.53
CA SER A 258 -31.22 -17.95 -3.52
C SER A 258 -31.40 -18.72 -4.82
N LEU A 259 -32.16 -19.81 -4.78
CA LEU A 259 -32.69 -20.42 -6.01
C LEU A 259 -33.54 -19.41 -6.77
N THR A 260 -33.47 -19.41 -8.10
CA THR A 260 -34.38 -18.59 -8.92
C THR A 260 -35.79 -19.20 -8.93
N THR A 261 -35.89 -20.51 -8.76
CA THR A 261 -37.14 -21.26 -8.65
C THR A 261 -36.91 -22.52 -7.83
N ASP A 262 -37.65 -22.66 -6.74
CA ASP A 262 -37.81 -23.94 -6.05
C ASP A 262 -39.02 -24.65 -6.67
N SER A 263 -38.76 -25.67 -7.48
CA SER A 263 -39.79 -26.34 -8.30
C SER A 263 -40.53 -27.42 -7.52
N GLY A 264 -41.57 -28.00 -8.13
CA GLY A 264 -42.28 -29.13 -7.54
C GLY A 264 -43.52 -28.69 -6.75
N SER A 265 -43.89 -29.46 -5.74
CA SER A 265 -45.13 -29.22 -4.97
C SER A 265 -44.94 -28.26 -3.79
N SER A 266 -43.71 -28.11 -3.32
CA SER A 266 -43.32 -27.12 -2.31
C SER A 266 -42.39 -26.12 -2.97
N ASN A 267 -42.48 -24.85 -2.57
CA ASN A 267 -41.60 -23.77 -3.01
C ASN A 267 -40.67 -23.29 -1.89
N THR A 268 -40.49 -24.13 -0.86
CA THR A 268 -39.71 -23.80 0.34
C THR A 268 -38.94 -24.99 0.92
N ASP A 269 -38.99 -26.17 0.30
CA ASP A 269 -38.26 -27.37 0.77
C ASP A 269 -36.87 -27.49 0.16
N ALA A 270 -36.51 -26.62 -0.79
CA ALA A 270 -35.23 -26.59 -1.47
C ALA A 270 -34.91 -27.91 -2.20
N ILE A 271 -35.93 -28.54 -2.77
CA ILE A 271 -35.81 -29.70 -3.64
C ILE A 271 -36.34 -29.29 -5.01
N THR A 272 -35.44 -29.15 -5.99
CA THR A 272 -35.77 -28.54 -7.27
C THR A 272 -35.24 -29.35 -8.45
N ASN A 273 -35.93 -29.31 -9.59
CA ASN A 273 -35.42 -29.79 -10.87
C ASN A 273 -34.71 -28.68 -11.66
N ASN A 274 -34.56 -27.50 -11.06
CA ASN A 274 -33.91 -26.35 -11.66
C ASN A 274 -32.79 -25.84 -10.74
N GLY A 275 -31.55 -26.17 -11.08
CA GLY A 275 -30.36 -25.75 -10.34
C GLY A 275 -29.93 -24.29 -10.56
N ALA A 276 -30.77 -23.44 -11.17
CA ALA A 276 -30.46 -22.03 -11.34
C ALA A 276 -30.61 -21.25 -10.02
N TYR A 277 -29.64 -20.39 -9.74
CA TYR A 277 -29.60 -19.52 -8.56
C TYR A 277 -29.18 -18.10 -8.95
N SER A 278 -29.48 -17.15 -8.09
CA SER A 278 -29.14 -15.74 -8.27
C SER A 278 -28.42 -15.19 -7.05
N VAL A 279 -27.52 -14.23 -7.29
CA VAL A 279 -26.89 -13.41 -6.26
C VAL A 279 -27.36 -11.97 -6.42
N SER A 280 -27.66 -11.31 -5.30
CA SER A 280 -28.08 -9.90 -5.24
C SER A 280 -27.54 -9.23 -3.97
N GLY A 281 -27.81 -7.94 -3.78
CA GLY A 281 -27.31 -7.19 -2.62
C GLY A 281 -25.80 -6.91 -2.67
N THR A 282 -25.21 -6.96 -3.86
CA THR A 282 -23.80 -6.64 -4.08
C THR A 282 -23.62 -5.15 -4.30
N GLU A 283 -22.55 -4.60 -3.79
CA GLU A 283 -22.21 -3.19 -3.97
C GLU A 283 -21.66 -2.91 -5.38
N PRO A 284 -21.87 -1.70 -5.94
CA PRO A 284 -21.31 -1.34 -7.23
C PRO A 284 -19.78 -1.44 -7.23
N GLY A 285 -19.23 -2.21 -8.18
CA GLY A 285 -17.78 -2.38 -8.30
C GLY A 285 -17.19 -3.45 -7.37
N ALA A 286 -17.99 -4.06 -6.49
CA ALA A 286 -17.53 -5.12 -5.61
C ALA A 286 -17.13 -6.39 -6.37
N LEU A 287 -16.08 -7.06 -5.88
CA LEU A 287 -15.66 -8.38 -6.34
C LEU A 287 -16.51 -9.45 -5.65
N VAL A 288 -17.27 -10.23 -6.43
CA VAL A 288 -18.06 -11.37 -5.93
C VAL A 288 -17.26 -12.66 -6.05
N GLU A 289 -17.24 -13.44 -4.98
CA GLU A 289 -16.57 -14.74 -4.94
C GLU A 289 -17.49 -15.83 -4.38
N TYR A 290 -17.28 -17.05 -4.85
CA TYR A 290 -18.07 -18.25 -4.54
C TYR A 290 -17.19 -19.34 -3.93
N SER A 291 -17.78 -20.18 -3.08
CA SER A 291 -17.14 -21.36 -2.51
C SER A 291 -18.13 -22.51 -2.37
N THR A 292 -17.67 -23.74 -2.54
CA THR A 292 -18.46 -24.97 -2.28
C THR A 292 -17.94 -25.77 -1.08
N ASP A 293 -16.77 -25.40 -0.53
CA ASP A 293 -16.11 -26.04 0.60
C ASP A 293 -15.88 -25.10 1.80
N GLY A 294 -16.20 -23.81 1.66
CA GLY A 294 -16.01 -22.77 2.66
C GLY A 294 -14.56 -22.30 2.85
N SER A 295 -13.62 -22.79 2.05
CA SER A 295 -12.18 -22.50 2.18
C SER A 295 -11.55 -21.98 0.89
N THR A 296 -11.95 -22.53 -0.26
CA THR A 296 -11.49 -22.09 -1.58
C THR A 296 -12.52 -21.15 -2.21
N TRP A 297 -12.07 -19.98 -2.65
CA TRP A 297 -12.91 -18.93 -3.21
C TRP A 297 -12.55 -18.69 -4.68
N SER A 298 -13.57 -18.52 -5.52
CA SER A 298 -13.43 -18.28 -6.96
C SER A 298 -14.38 -17.19 -7.42
N THR A 299 -13.96 -16.38 -8.39
CA THR A 299 -14.83 -15.41 -9.07
C THR A 299 -15.76 -16.04 -10.10
N THR A 300 -15.61 -17.35 -10.35
CA THR A 300 -16.48 -18.10 -11.25
C THR A 300 -17.56 -18.79 -10.44
N ALA A 301 -18.82 -18.49 -10.77
CA ALA A 301 -19.98 -19.14 -10.19
C ALA A 301 -19.95 -20.66 -10.44
N PRO A 302 -20.10 -21.52 -9.40
CA PRO A 302 -20.06 -22.97 -9.58
C PRO A 302 -21.29 -23.46 -10.36
N THR A 303 -21.07 -24.51 -11.14
CA THR A 303 -22.18 -25.28 -11.73
C THR A 303 -22.81 -26.18 -10.68
N THR A 304 -24.12 -26.34 -10.74
CA THR A 304 -24.88 -27.17 -9.80
C THR A 304 -24.90 -28.61 -10.29
N VAL A 305 -24.94 -29.55 -9.35
CA VAL A 305 -24.83 -30.99 -9.61
C VAL A 305 -26.05 -31.72 -9.09
N GLU A 306 -26.39 -32.88 -9.66
CA GLU A 306 -27.45 -33.73 -9.11
C GLU A 306 -27.19 -34.09 -7.64
N GLY A 307 -28.25 -34.14 -6.85
CA GLY A 307 -28.18 -34.34 -5.41
C GLY A 307 -27.89 -33.04 -4.64
N SER A 308 -27.16 -33.18 -3.54
CA SER A 308 -26.95 -32.06 -2.60
C SER A 308 -25.95 -31.03 -3.12
N ASN A 309 -26.33 -29.76 -3.02
CA ASN A 309 -25.49 -28.60 -3.33
C ASN A 309 -25.39 -27.70 -2.11
N SER A 310 -24.22 -27.11 -1.90
CA SER A 310 -23.96 -26.05 -0.93
C SER A 310 -23.07 -25.00 -1.58
N ILE A 311 -23.59 -23.80 -1.77
CA ILE A 311 -22.88 -22.69 -2.42
C ILE A 311 -22.83 -21.54 -1.43
N GLN A 312 -21.62 -21.09 -1.13
CA GLN A 312 -21.37 -19.88 -0.36
C GLN A 312 -20.99 -18.75 -1.31
N VAL A 313 -21.40 -17.53 -0.98
CA VAL A 313 -21.03 -16.31 -1.71
C VAL A 313 -20.58 -15.25 -0.72
N ARG A 314 -19.55 -14.49 -1.08
CA ARG A 314 -19.13 -13.28 -0.38
C ARG A 314 -18.79 -12.20 -1.40
N GLN A 315 -18.67 -10.97 -0.93
CA GLN A 315 -18.15 -9.86 -1.73
C GLN A 315 -17.04 -9.11 -1.01
N THR A 316 -16.15 -8.51 -1.80
CA THR A 316 -15.19 -7.48 -1.36
C THR A 316 -15.52 -6.17 -2.06
N ASP A 317 -15.79 -5.11 -1.30
CA ASP A 317 -16.16 -3.79 -1.86
C ASP A 317 -14.96 -3.05 -2.47
N VAL A 318 -15.18 -1.80 -2.90
CA VAL A 318 -14.15 -0.95 -3.51
C VAL A 318 -13.12 -0.45 -2.50
N ALA A 319 -13.49 -0.28 -1.23
CA ALA A 319 -12.60 0.07 -0.13
C ALA A 319 -11.74 -1.12 0.32
N GLY A 320 -12.02 -2.33 -0.16
CA GLY A 320 -11.32 -3.56 0.19
C GLY A 320 -11.87 -4.25 1.44
N ASN A 321 -13.07 -3.93 1.92
CA ASN A 321 -13.72 -4.70 2.99
C ASN A 321 -14.29 -5.99 2.41
N THR A 322 -14.02 -7.12 3.06
CA THR A 322 -14.62 -8.41 2.69
C THR A 322 -15.74 -8.78 3.66
N SER A 323 -16.93 -9.02 3.11
CA SER A 323 -18.09 -9.46 3.88
C SER A 323 -17.96 -10.89 4.42
N GLY A 324 -18.77 -11.22 5.43
CA GLY A 324 -19.05 -12.61 5.76
C GLY A 324 -19.80 -13.32 4.63
N PRO A 325 -19.73 -14.66 4.54
CA PRO A 325 -20.39 -15.38 3.47
C PRO A 325 -21.87 -15.64 3.74
N SER A 326 -22.68 -15.62 2.68
CA SER A 326 -24.05 -16.16 2.66
C SER A 326 -24.07 -17.55 2.04
N THR A 327 -24.95 -18.43 2.50
CA THR A 327 -25.00 -19.84 2.06
C THR A 327 -26.36 -20.21 1.45
N LEU A 328 -26.34 -20.89 0.32
CA LEU A 328 -27.48 -21.57 -0.29
C LEU A 328 -27.25 -23.08 -0.28
N THR A 329 -28.15 -23.82 0.36
CA THR A 329 -28.18 -25.30 0.32
C THR A 329 -29.46 -25.79 -0.30
N PHE A 330 -29.38 -26.76 -1.22
CA PHE A 330 -30.54 -27.35 -1.88
C PHE A 330 -30.20 -28.73 -2.47
N THR A 331 -31.23 -29.47 -2.87
CA THR A 331 -31.10 -30.72 -3.63
C THR A 331 -31.58 -30.50 -5.06
N LEU A 332 -30.73 -30.78 -6.05
CA LEU A 332 -31.11 -30.85 -7.45
C LEU A 332 -31.59 -32.27 -7.75
N ASP A 333 -32.81 -32.40 -8.23
CA ASP A 333 -33.37 -33.66 -8.72
C ASP A 333 -34.02 -33.41 -10.08
N THR A 334 -33.29 -33.75 -11.15
CA THR A 334 -33.83 -33.69 -12.51
C THR A 334 -34.40 -35.02 -12.99
N THR A 335 -34.40 -36.05 -12.15
CA THR A 335 -34.78 -37.41 -12.53
C THR A 335 -36.29 -37.59 -12.45
N PRO A 336 -37.01 -37.78 -13.59
CA PRO A 336 -38.43 -38.05 -13.54
C PRO A 336 -38.73 -39.43 -12.94
N PRO A 337 -39.92 -39.64 -12.36
CA PRO A 337 -40.38 -40.97 -11.98
C PRO A 337 -40.39 -41.94 -13.17
N VAL A 338 -40.14 -43.22 -12.90
CA VAL A 338 -40.17 -44.28 -13.92
C VAL A 338 -41.61 -44.53 -14.37
N ILE A 339 -41.84 -44.51 -15.69
CA ILE A 339 -43.17 -44.76 -16.27
C ILE A 339 -43.54 -46.24 -16.06
N PRO A 340 -44.73 -46.55 -15.49
CA PRO A 340 -45.25 -47.93 -15.44
C PRO A 340 -45.48 -48.51 -16.85
N VAL A 341 -45.20 -49.80 -17.02
CA VAL A 341 -45.37 -50.55 -18.26
C VAL A 341 -46.56 -51.49 -18.14
N VAL A 342 -47.33 -51.62 -19.22
CA VAL A 342 -48.33 -52.68 -19.42
C VAL A 342 -47.77 -53.65 -20.45
N ASN A 343 -47.72 -54.94 -20.12
CA ASN A 343 -47.31 -55.97 -21.05
C ASN A 343 -48.39 -56.15 -22.13
N THR A 344 -47.96 -56.22 -23.39
CA THR A 344 -48.87 -56.46 -24.50
C THR A 344 -49.33 -57.92 -24.50
N GLN A 345 -50.61 -58.13 -24.74
CA GLN A 345 -51.19 -59.45 -24.91
C GLN A 345 -52.31 -59.42 -25.95
N VAL A 346 -52.41 -60.50 -26.72
CA VAL A 346 -53.51 -60.74 -27.65
C VAL A 346 -54.22 -61.99 -27.17
N THR A 347 -55.49 -61.85 -26.80
CA THR A 347 -56.32 -62.93 -26.29
C THR A 347 -57.77 -62.73 -26.71
N ASN A 348 -58.53 -63.81 -26.82
CA ASN A 348 -59.98 -63.78 -26.96
C ASN A 348 -60.71 -63.99 -25.62
N ASP A 349 -59.96 -64.09 -24.52
CA ASP A 349 -60.49 -64.06 -23.16
C ASP A 349 -61.12 -62.68 -22.88
N THR A 350 -62.39 -62.70 -22.47
CA THR A 350 -63.16 -61.50 -22.14
C THR A 350 -62.85 -60.94 -20.75
N THR A 351 -62.13 -61.70 -19.92
CA THR A 351 -61.68 -61.32 -18.57
C THR A 351 -60.18 -61.58 -18.41
N PRO A 352 -59.32 -60.92 -19.22
CA PRO A 352 -57.90 -61.19 -19.18
C PRO A 352 -57.26 -60.84 -17.82
N VAL A 353 -56.19 -61.55 -17.49
CA VAL A 353 -55.19 -61.07 -16.53
C VAL A 353 -54.25 -60.13 -17.28
N ILE A 354 -54.17 -58.88 -16.86
CA ILE A 354 -53.25 -57.88 -17.39
C ILE A 354 -52.01 -57.85 -16.49
N THR A 355 -50.83 -57.82 -17.07
CA THR A 355 -49.56 -57.75 -16.32
C THR A 355 -48.72 -56.58 -16.76
N GLY A 356 -47.72 -56.23 -15.96
CA GLY A 356 -46.77 -55.19 -16.31
C GLY A 356 -45.73 -54.96 -15.23
N SER A 357 -45.03 -53.84 -15.32
CA SER A 357 -44.06 -53.41 -14.31
C SER A 357 -44.31 -51.97 -13.86
N ALA A 358 -43.97 -51.65 -12.61
CA ALA A 358 -44.02 -50.31 -12.04
C ALA A 358 -42.98 -50.21 -10.92
N THR A 359 -42.43 -49.01 -10.70
CA THR A 359 -41.63 -48.72 -9.50
C THR A 359 -42.43 -47.72 -8.67
N LEU A 360 -42.75 -48.07 -7.44
CA LEU A 360 -43.51 -47.22 -6.53
C LEU A 360 -42.62 -46.81 -5.35
N GLY A 361 -42.53 -45.50 -5.10
CA GLY A 361 -42.00 -44.91 -3.89
C GLY A 361 -42.93 -45.09 -2.69
N ALA A 362 -42.47 -44.66 -1.51
CA ALA A 362 -43.25 -44.74 -0.29
C ALA A 362 -44.54 -43.89 -0.41
N GLY A 363 -45.69 -44.53 -0.22
CA GLY A 363 -47.00 -43.87 -0.29
C GLY A 363 -47.56 -43.71 -1.71
N GLU A 364 -46.81 -44.08 -2.74
CA GLU A 364 -47.31 -44.10 -4.12
C GLU A 364 -48.25 -45.29 -4.36
N THR A 365 -49.17 -45.14 -5.32
CA THR A 365 -50.10 -46.20 -5.71
C THR A 365 -50.11 -46.38 -7.23
N LEU A 366 -50.30 -47.61 -7.69
CA LEU A 366 -50.51 -47.91 -9.10
C LEU A 366 -52.00 -47.88 -9.41
N THR A 367 -52.37 -47.14 -10.45
CA THR A 367 -53.72 -47.14 -11.03
C THR A 367 -53.66 -47.68 -12.45
N VAL A 368 -54.55 -48.60 -12.80
CA VAL A 368 -54.65 -49.22 -14.12
C VAL A 368 -56.05 -49.00 -14.67
N THR A 369 -56.17 -48.53 -15.92
CA THR A 369 -57.46 -48.35 -16.59
C THR A 369 -57.60 -49.36 -17.73
N VAL A 370 -58.68 -50.16 -17.71
CA VAL A 370 -59.00 -51.15 -18.74
C VAL A 370 -60.38 -50.84 -19.31
N ASN A 371 -60.47 -50.51 -20.60
CA ASN A 371 -61.72 -50.16 -21.28
C ASN A 371 -62.58 -49.10 -20.53
N GLY A 372 -61.94 -48.12 -19.89
CA GLY A 372 -62.61 -47.06 -19.14
C GLY A 372 -62.95 -47.42 -17.68
N ALA A 373 -62.78 -48.68 -17.25
CA ALA A 373 -62.87 -49.07 -15.85
C ALA A 373 -61.51 -48.82 -15.15
N THR A 374 -61.52 -48.14 -14.01
CA THR A 374 -60.30 -47.76 -13.28
C THR A 374 -60.10 -48.67 -12.09
N TYR A 375 -58.90 -49.22 -11.93
CA TYR A 375 -58.50 -50.06 -10.80
C TYR A 375 -57.40 -49.33 -10.05
N THR A 376 -57.68 -48.92 -8.80
CA THR A 376 -56.73 -48.22 -7.94
C THR A 376 -56.00 -49.21 -7.04
N ASN A 377 -54.81 -48.81 -6.56
CA ASN A 377 -54.01 -49.58 -5.63
C ASN A 377 -53.68 -51.01 -6.15
N VAL A 378 -53.41 -51.15 -7.45
CA VAL A 378 -52.98 -52.43 -8.03
C VAL A 378 -51.66 -52.86 -7.37
N PRO A 379 -51.57 -54.06 -6.78
CA PRO A 379 -50.38 -54.49 -6.07
C PRO A 379 -49.17 -54.61 -7.02
N VAL A 380 -48.05 -54.05 -6.59
CA VAL A 380 -46.74 -54.21 -7.22
C VAL A 380 -45.88 -55.04 -6.27
N ASP A 381 -45.28 -56.12 -6.76
CA ASP A 381 -44.39 -56.97 -5.97
C ASP A 381 -43.03 -56.30 -5.71
N GLY A 382 -42.22 -56.91 -4.84
CA GLY A 382 -40.88 -56.40 -4.49
C GLY A 382 -39.87 -56.41 -5.64
N SER A 383 -40.21 -57.00 -6.79
CA SER A 383 -39.42 -56.96 -8.02
C SER A 383 -39.97 -55.95 -9.04
N GLY A 384 -41.02 -55.19 -8.69
CA GLY A 384 -41.63 -54.20 -9.55
C GLY A 384 -42.65 -54.76 -10.54
N ASN A 385 -43.08 -56.01 -10.43
CA ASN A 385 -44.11 -56.58 -11.32
C ASN A 385 -45.50 -56.40 -10.72
N TRP A 386 -46.50 -56.24 -11.57
CA TRP A 386 -47.90 -56.20 -11.16
C TRP A 386 -48.77 -57.11 -12.03
N SER A 387 -49.88 -57.54 -11.45
CA SER A 387 -50.88 -58.38 -12.11
C SER A 387 -52.29 -57.94 -11.70
N LEU A 388 -53.17 -57.81 -12.68
CA LEU A 388 -54.57 -57.42 -12.52
C LEU A 388 -55.45 -58.44 -13.23
N ASP A 389 -56.13 -59.29 -12.45
CA ASP A 389 -57.15 -60.20 -12.96
C ASP A 389 -58.49 -59.48 -13.09
N THR A 390 -58.88 -59.13 -14.32
CA THR A 390 -60.13 -58.40 -14.58
C THR A 390 -61.40 -59.22 -14.31
N GLY A 391 -61.30 -60.55 -14.19
CA GLY A 391 -62.44 -61.40 -13.83
C GLY A 391 -62.77 -61.39 -12.34
N THR A 392 -61.81 -61.02 -11.50
CA THR A 392 -61.97 -61.02 -10.03
C THR A 392 -61.79 -59.63 -9.40
N ALA A 393 -61.03 -58.74 -10.03
CA ALA A 393 -60.85 -57.38 -9.56
C ALA A 393 -62.12 -56.53 -9.77
N THR A 394 -62.46 -55.73 -8.77
CA THR A 394 -63.56 -54.77 -8.85
C THR A 394 -62.99 -53.38 -9.15
N PRO A 395 -63.45 -52.69 -10.21
CA PRO A 395 -62.99 -51.33 -10.50
C PRO A 395 -63.49 -50.33 -9.44
N ALA A 396 -62.73 -49.26 -9.23
CA ALA A 396 -63.19 -48.07 -8.53
C ALA A 396 -64.37 -47.45 -9.31
N SER A 397 -65.43 -47.14 -8.57
CA SER A 397 -66.72 -46.62 -9.07
C SER A 397 -66.61 -45.28 -9.79
#